data_AF-A0A2R6NUR0-F1
#
_entry.id   AF-A0A2R6NUR0-F1
#
_cell.length_a   1.000
_cell.length_b   1.000
_cell.length_c   1.000
_cell.angle_alpha   90.00
_cell.angle_beta   90.00
_cell.angle_gamma   90.00
#
_symmetry.space_group_name_H-M   'P 1'
#
loop_
_entity.id
_entity.type
_entity.pdbx_description
1 polymer ?
#
loop_
_entity_poly.entity_id
_entity_poly.type
_entity_poly.pdbx_seq_one_letter_code
_entity_poly.pdbx_strand_id
1 'polypeptide(L)'
;MNEPADPNHTALIEYYDRVHAAIRSVDPNHILFLDGNTFSTDFSRFPDDAGTRWPNSAFAIHDYSIYGFPKSPEPYDRSPEQKRRMKRGYEKKRSWMDERGFCVWNGEWGPVYARKEYEGEETDEINQRRYNVLKDQLDLYDNDRLSWSIWLYKDIGFQGMVHVSPSTSYMKLLTDSGFLAKKYRLAVDSWGATDTAVKHVYDPIINLIKQEVPKEEDRQLYPYPIWRVEERVARLARANLLGEFLVMEWAEHFKGMDEAELEDLAKSFLFENCLKREGLNKVLTEYAAQAASV
;
A
#
# COMPACT_ATOMS: atom_id res chain seq x y z
N MET A 1 11.38 -10.02 -2.68
CA MET A 1 10.57 -10.31 -1.49
C MET A 1 9.81 -9.04 -1.22
N ASN A 2 8.48 -9.07 -1.20
CA ASN A 2 7.71 -7.84 -1.01
C ASN A 2 7.74 -7.42 0.46
N GLU A 3 8.08 -6.17 0.72
CA GLU A 3 7.94 -5.54 2.04
C GLU A 3 8.50 -6.35 3.23
N PRO A 4 9.76 -6.81 3.20
CA PRO A 4 10.36 -7.49 4.33
C PRO A 4 10.42 -6.56 5.56
N ALA A 5 10.34 -7.15 6.75
CA ALA A 5 10.44 -6.42 8.02
C ALA A 5 11.21 -7.27 9.04
N ASP A 6 12.51 -7.45 8.81
CA ASP A 6 13.41 -8.17 9.70
C ASP A 6 13.94 -7.24 10.82
N PRO A 7 13.57 -7.46 12.10
CA PRO A 7 14.04 -6.63 13.21
C PRO A 7 15.55 -6.68 13.44
N ASN A 8 16.24 -7.72 12.94
CA ASN A 8 17.69 -7.87 13.07
C ASN A 8 18.46 -7.32 11.87
N HIS A 9 17.78 -6.95 10.78
CA HIS A 9 18.35 -6.42 9.53
C HIS A 9 19.48 -7.27 8.94
N THR A 10 19.43 -8.59 9.12
CA THR A 10 20.48 -9.55 8.70
C THR A 10 19.90 -10.67 7.85
N ALA A 11 18.74 -11.21 8.23
CA ALA A 11 18.11 -12.32 7.53
C ALA A 11 17.74 -11.97 6.08
N LEU A 12 17.37 -10.71 5.82
CA LEU A 12 17.06 -10.25 4.46
C LEU A 12 18.30 -10.30 3.55
N ILE A 13 19.46 -9.91 4.07
CA ILE A 13 20.73 -9.89 3.32
C ILE A 13 21.17 -11.33 3.05
N GLU A 14 21.14 -12.20 4.07
CA GLU A 14 21.44 -13.63 3.91
C GLU A 14 20.50 -14.32 2.92
N TYR A 15 19.22 -13.94 2.93
CA TYR A 15 18.24 -14.40 1.97
C TYR A 15 18.59 -13.94 0.54
N TYR A 16 18.95 -12.67 0.35
CA TYR A 16 19.35 -12.15 -0.95
C TYR A 16 20.63 -12.79 -1.49
N ASP A 17 21.63 -13.05 -0.65
CA ASP A 17 22.83 -13.81 -1.07
C ASP A 17 22.46 -15.18 -1.63
N ARG A 18 21.62 -15.93 -0.91
CA ARG A 18 21.21 -17.28 -1.30
C ARG A 18 20.37 -17.27 -2.58
N VAL A 19 19.38 -16.39 -2.67
CA VAL A 19 18.49 -16.29 -3.83
C VAL A 19 19.22 -15.79 -5.06
N HIS A 20 20.08 -14.78 -4.90
CA HIS A 20 20.91 -14.28 -5.99
C HIS A 20 21.82 -15.40 -6.53
N ALA A 21 22.54 -16.13 -5.66
CA ALA A 21 23.40 -17.24 -6.09
C ALA A 21 22.62 -18.35 -6.81
N ALA A 22 21.45 -18.73 -6.26
CA ALA A 22 20.59 -19.74 -6.87
C ALA A 22 20.10 -19.32 -8.27
N ILE A 23 19.61 -18.09 -8.42
CA ILE A 23 19.15 -17.56 -9.71
C ILE A 23 20.31 -17.48 -10.70
N ARG A 24 21.46 -16.92 -10.30
CA ARG A 24 22.64 -16.78 -11.17
C ARG A 24 23.23 -18.11 -11.63
N SER A 25 23.05 -19.19 -10.85
CA SER A 25 23.46 -20.54 -11.26
C SER A 25 22.69 -21.07 -12.48
N VAL A 26 21.53 -20.48 -12.79
CA VAL A 26 20.65 -20.87 -13.89
C VAL A 26 20.56 -19.77 -14.96
N ASP A 27 20.37 -18.52 -14.54
CA ASP A 27 20.25 -17.35 -15.41
C ASP A 27 21.19 -16.21 -14.95
N PRO A 28 22.35 -16.05 -15.62
CA PRO A 28 23.31 -15.00 -15.27
C PRO A 28 22.81 -13.59 -15.63
N ASN A 29 21.78 -13.46 -16.48
CA ASN A 29 21.32 -12.18 -17.03
C ASN A 29 19.99 -11.71 -16.44
N HIS A 30 19.36 -12.48 -15.55
CA HIS A 30 18.09 -12.10 -14.92
C HIS A 30 18.22 -10.78 -14.15
N ILE A 31 17.34 -9.81 -14.39
CA ILE A 31 17.33 -8.56 -13.60
C ILE A 31 16.61 -8.84 -12.28
N LEU A 32 17.22 -8.44 -11.15
CA LEU A 32 16.62 -8.62 -9.83
C LEU A 32 16.18 -7.29 -9.25
N PHE A 33 14.97 -7.24 -8.68
CA PHE A 33 14.46 -6.09 -7.94
C PHE A 33 14.43 -6.47 -6.46
N LEU A 34 15.24 -5.78 -5.65
CA LEU A 34 15.46 -6.10 -4.24
C LEU A 34 14.89 -5.01 -3.35
N ASP A 35 13.79 -5.30 -2.66
CA ASP A 35 13.19 -4.41 -1.66
C ASP A 35 14.15 -4.14 -0.50
N GLY A 36 14.09 -2.91 0.01
CA GLY A 36 14.66 -2.55 1.30
C GLY A 36 13.94 -3.25 2.46
N ASN A 37 14.57 -3.26 3.62
CA ASN A 37 13.94 -3.74 4.85
C ASN A 37 12.84 -2.77 5.32
N THR A 38 12.07 -3.19 6.32
CA THR A 38 11.04 -2.39 6.99
C THR A 38 10.01 -1.82 5.98
N PHE A 39 9.35 -2.72 5.24
CA PHE A 39 8.40 -2.39 4.18
C PHE A 39 9.02 -1.53 3.07
N SER A 40 10.23 -1.90 2.60
CA SER A 40 10.88 -1.23 1.47
C SER A 40 11.24 0.25 1.76
N THR A 41 11.59 0.56 3.01
CA THR A 41 11.95 1.92 3.44
C THR A 41 13.33 2.05 4.07
N ASP A 42 14.01 0.94 4.36
CA ASP A 42 15.27 0.94 5.10
C ASP A 42 16.36 0.08 4.46
N PHE A 43 17.47 0.74 4.11
CA PHE A 43 18.68 0.15 3.54
C PHE A 43 19.91 0.35 4.43
N SER A 44 19.74 0.87 5.65
CA SER A 44 20.83 1.28 6.55
C SER A 44 21.82 0.17 6.92
N ARG A 45 21.44 -1.10 6.72
CA ARG A 45 22.26 -2.28 7.00
C ARG A 45 22.68 -3.05 5.75
N PHE A 46 22.26 -2.60 4.56
CA PHE A 46 22.69 -3.22 3.32
C PHE A 46 24.21 -3.03 3.16
N PRO A 47 24.92 -4.03 2.63
CA PRO A 47 26.37 -4.02 2.62
C PRO A 47 26.89 -3.00 1.58
N ASP A 48 28.04 -2.40 1.86
CA ASP A 48 28.65 -1.41 0.95
C ASP A 48 29.06 -2.01 -0.40
N ASP A 49 29.31 -3.33 -0.44
CA ASP A 49 29.62 -4.07 -1.65
C ASP A 49 28.38 -4.52 -2.44
N ALA A 50 27.17 -4.07 -2.10
CA ALA A 50 25.92 -4.54 -2.71
C ALA A 50 25.92 -4.53 -4.25
N GLY A 51 26.56 -3.55 -4.89
CA GLY A 51 26.64 -3.44 -6.35
C GLY A 51 27.49 -4.55 -7.02
N THR A 52 28.55 -5.02 -6.36
CA THR A 52 29.36 -6.15 -6.84
C THR A 52 28.87 -7.49 -6.27
N ARG A 53 28.22 -7.47 -5.12
CA ARG A 53 27.62 -8.64 -4.45
C ARG A 53 26.40 -9.16 -5.20
N TRP A 54 25.53 -8.26 -5.64
CA TRP A 54 24.31 -8.57 -6.37
C TRP A 54 24.25 -7.83 -7.73
N PRO A 55 25.16 -8.14 -8.68
CA PRO A 55 25.19 -7.49 -9.98
C PRO A 55 23.88 -7.70 -10.75
N ASN A 56 23.59 -6.75 -11.65
CA ASN A 56 22.37 -6.73 -12.46
C ASN A 56 21.09 -6.74 -11.58
N SER A 57 21.10 -5.92 -10.52
CA SER A 57 19.98 -5.71 -9.62
C SER A 57 19.64 -4.22 -9.53
N ALA A 58 18.35 -3.92 -9.36
CA ALA A 58 17.85 -2.63 -8.90
C ALA A 58 17.33 -2.78 -7.46
N PHE A 59 17.39 -1.70 -6.68
CA PHE A 59 16.85 -1.68 -5.33
C PHE A 59 15.50 -1.00 -5.34
N ALA A 60 14.52 -1.64 -4.71
CA ALA A 60 13.14 -1.22 -4.75
C ALA A 60 12.77 -0.45 -3.47
N ILE A 61 12.11 0.70 -3.63
CA ILE A 61 11.46 1.47 -2.57
C ILE A 61 9.95 1.38 -2.72
N HIS A 62 9.18 1.56 -1.64
CA HIS A 62 7.73 1.82 -1.69
C HIS A 62 7.43 3.25 -1.23
N ASP A 63 6.82 4.07 -2.08
CA ASP A 63 6.60 5.50 -1.82
C ASP A 63 5.12 5.89 -1.65
N TYR A 64 4.52 5.39 -0.59
CA TYR A 64 3.18 5.82 -0.17
C TYR A 64 3.23 7.16 0.59
N SER A 65 2.60 8.18 0.01
CA SER A 65 2.40 9.48 0.67
C SER A 65 1.22 9.42 1.64
N ILE A 66 1.37 9.94 2.86
CA ILE A 66 0.26 10.04 3.83
C ILE A 66 -0.93 10.86 3.28
N TYR A 67 -0.65 11.82 2.40
CA TYR A 67 -1.67 12.61 1.72
C TYR A 67 -2.45 11.80 0.68
N GLY A 68 -2.07 10.56 0.40
CA GLY A 68 -2.81 9.58 -0.40
C GLY A 68 -3.83 8.75 0.38
N PHE A 69 -3.90 8.87 1.72
CA PHE A 69 -4.72 8.02 2.58
C PHE A 69 -5.78 8.77 3.41
N PRO A 70 -6.86 8.10 3.86
CA PRO A 70 -7.89 8.72 4.72
C PRO A 70 -7.35 9.24 6.05
N LYS A 71 -6.29 8.61 6.59
CA LYS A 71 -5.57 9.07 7.79
C LYS A 71 -4.70 10.32 7.57
N SER A 72 -4.82 11.01 6.42
CA SER A 72 -4.12 12.28 6.20
C SER A 72 -4.45 13.26 7.33
N PRO A 73 -3.45 13.92 7.96
CA PRO A 73 -3.68 14.81 9.09
C PRO A 73 -4.44 16.09 8.71
N GLU A 74 -4.42 16.43 7.42
CA GLU A 74 -5.05 17.61 6.83
C GLU A 74 -5.36 17.33 5.35
N PRO A 75 -6.28 18.08 4.73
CA PRO A 75 -6.49 18.03 3.29
C PRO A 75 -5.23 18.41 2.49
N TYR A 76 -5.01 17.73 1.36
CA TYR A 76 -3.89 18.04 0.47
C TYR A 76 -4.25 19.17 -0.51
N ASP A 77 -3.73 20.36 -0.25
CA ASP A 77 -3.97 21.58 -1.02
C ASP A 77 -2.74 22.01 -1.82
N ARG A 78 -1.76 21.10 -1.98
CA ARG A 78 -0.51 21.31 -2.73
C ARG A 78 0.34 22.47 -2.21
N SER A 79 0.23 22.78 -0.91
CA SER A 79 1.00 23.87 -0.32
C SER A 79 2.51 23.59 -0.40
N PRO A 80 3.37 24.63 -0.40
CA PRO A 80 4.81 24.43 -0.45
C PRO A 80 5.36 23.50 0.64
N GLU A 81 4.78 23.55 1.85
CA GLU A 81 5.20 22.64 2.94
C GLU A 81 4.74 21.20 2.70
N GLN A 82 3.52 20.99 2.19
CA GLN A 82 3.03 19.65 1.88
C GLN A 82 3.87 18.99 0.78
N LYS A 83 4.17 19.72 -0.30
CA LYS A 83 5.08 19.25 -1.36
C LYS A 83 6.48 18.96 -0.82
N ARG A 84 7.02 19.85 0.00
CA ARG A 84 8.32 19.65 0.67
C ARG A 84 8.32 18.40 1.54
N ARG A 85 7.25 18.15 2.29
CA ARG A 85 7.10 16.94 3.13
C ARG A 85 7.09 15.66 2.32
N MET A 86 6.34 15.62 1.21
CA MET A 86 6.35 14.45 0.31
C MET A 86 7.75 14.24 -0.28
N LYS A 87 8.39 15.29 -0.81
CA LYS A 87 9.74 15.23 -1.37
C LYS A 87 10.76 14.68 -0.37
N ARG A 88 10.78 15.20 0.86
CA ARG A 88 11.66 14.70 1.94
C ARG A 88 11.44 13.21 2.23
N GLY A 89 10.17 12.78 2.26
CA GLY A 89 9.81 11.39 2.52
C GLY A 89 10.24 10.45 1.40
N TYR A 90 10.19 10.92 0.16
CA TYR A 90 10.67 10.21 -1.03
C TYR A 90 12.20 10.14 -1.06
N GLU A 91 12.91 11.27 -0.95
CA GLU A 91 14.38 11.36 -0.94
C GLU A 91 15.00 10.48 0.15
N LYS A 92 14.40 10.45 1.34
CA LYS A 92 14.88 9.61 2.45
C LYS A 92 14.89 8.12 2.11
N LYS A 93 13.88 7.61 1.38
CA LYS A 93 13.79 6.17 1.06
C LYS A 93 14.85 5.74 0.06
N ARG A 94 15.25 6.63 -0.85
CA ARG A 94 16.23 6.35 -1.91
C ARG A 94 17.66 6.78 -1.58
N SER A 95 17.90 7.47 -0.46
CA SER A 95 19.19 8.11 -0.16
C SER A 95 20.38 7.15 -0.24
N TRP A 96 20.24 5.92 0.26
CA TRP A 96 21.31 4.93 0.23
C TRP A 96 21.70 4.52 -1.20
N MET A 97 20.73 4.45 -2.12
CA MET A 97 20.97 4.15 -3.53
C MET A 97 21.60 5.36 -4.23
N ASP A 98 21.11 6.57 -3.95
CA ASP A 98 21.60 7.81 -4.56
C ASP A 98 23.07 8.07 -4.22
N GLU A 99 23.44 7.89 -2.95
CA GLU A 99 24.83 7.99 -2.48
C GLU A 99 25.78 7.03 -3.21
N ARG A 100 25.26 5.92 -3.74
CA ARG A 100 26.03 4.84 -4.36
C ARG A 100 25.85 4.77 -5.88
N GLY A 101 25.03 5.66 -6.46
CA GLY A 101 24.71 5.66 -7.89
C GLY A 101 23.98 4.39 -8.35
N PHE A 102 23.21 3.75 -7.47
CA PHE A 102 22.45 2.55 -7.82
C PHE A 102 21.12 2.87 -8.51
N CYS A 103 20.64 1.93 -9.33
CA CYS A 103 19.32 2.02 -9.93
C CYS A 103 18.25 1.88 -8.84
N VAL A 104 17.34 2.86 -8.80
CA VAL A 104 16.17 2.88 -7.91
C VAL A 104 14.95 2.49 -8.72
N TRP A 105 14.17 1.58 -8.17
CA TRP A 105 12.84 1.21 -8.67
C TRP A 105 11.80 1.56 -7.60
N ASN A 106 10.71 2.22 -7.94
CA ASN A 106 9.60 2.39 -7.01
C ASN A 106 8.56 1.29 -7.24
N GLY A 107 8.61 0.25 -6.41
CA GLY A 107 7.78 -0.96 -6.57
C GLY A 107 6.32 -0.75 -6.26
N GLU A 108 6.02 0.16 -5.34
CA GLU A 108 4.65 0.43 -4.95
C GLU A 108 4.46 1.89 -4.53
N TRP A 109 3.42 2.50 -5.09
CA TRP A 109 2.95 3.81 -4.69
C TRP A 109 1.51 4.02 -5.18
N GLY A 110 0.92 5.15 -4.78
CA GLY A 110 -0.39 5.57 -5.26
C GLY A 110 -1.36 5.89 -4.11
N PRO A 111 -2.34 6.78 -4.34
CA PRO A 111 -3.36 7.10 -3.36
C PRO A 111 -4.53 6.11 -3.40
N VAL A 112 -5.31 6.05 -2.32
CA VAL A 112 -6.61 5.35 -2.29
C VAL A 112 -7.75 6.35 -2.49
N TYR A 113 -8.88 5.87 -3.01
CA TYR A 113 -9.98 6.73 -3.45
C TYR A 113 -11.23 6.53 -2.60
N ALA A 114 -11.90 7.65 -2.33
CA ALA A 114 -13.22 7.69 -1.74
C ALA A 114 -14.26 7.07 -2.70
N ARG A 115 -15.32 6.52 -2.10
CA ARG A 115 -16.43 5.85 -2.74
C ARG A 115 -17.73 6.44 -2.19
N LYS A 116 -18.69 6.66 -3.08
CA LYS A 116 -19.91 7.41 -2.76
C LYS A 116 -20.74 6.76 -1.66
N GLU A 117 -20.72 5.43 -1.57
CA GLU A 117 -21.43 4.67 -0.54
C GLU A 117 -20.88 4.86 0.88
N TYR A 118 -19.65 5.36 1.04
CA TYR A 118 -19.01 5.55 2.34
C TYR A 118 -18.72 7.02 2.67
N GLU A 119 -18.24 7.79 1.69
CA GLU A 119 -17.88 9.20 1.86
C GLU A 119 -18.95 10.19 1.35
N GLY A 120 -20.03 9.71 0.73
CA GLY A 120 -21.16 10.55 0.34
C GLY A 120 -20.77 11.71 -0.59
N GLU A 121 -21.23 12.92 -0.25
CA GLU A 121 -21.01 14.14 -1.06
C GLU A 121 -19.54 14.60 -1.11
N GLU A 122 -18.72 14.19 -0.13
CA GLU A 122 -17.30 14.57 -0.07
C GLU A 122 -16.42 13.77 -1.06
N THR A 123 -16.97 12.72 -1.68
CA THR A 123 -16.24 11.78 -2.54
C THR A 123 -15.42 12.45 -3.63
N ASP A 124 -16.03 13.39 -4.37
CA ASP A 124 -15.39 14.02 -5.51
C ASP A 124 -14.27 14.97 -5.07
N GLU A 125 -14.48 15.71 -3.98
CA GLU A 125 -13.47 16.61 -3.41
C GLU A 125 -12.27 15.82 -2.87
N ILE A 126 -12.52 14.73 -2.12
CA ILE A 126 -11.46 13.84 -1.64
C ILE A 126 -10.67 13.29 -2.83
N ASN A 127 -11.34 12.74 -3.83
CA ASN A 127 -10.68 12.13 -4.99
C ASN A 127 -9.90 13.16 -5.81
N GLN A 128 -10.40 14.38 -5.96
CA GLN A 128 -9.66 15.45 -6.62
C GLN A 128 -8.34 15.77 -5.92
N ARG A 129 -8.31 15.76 -4.58
CA ARG A 129 -7.08 15.91 -3.80
C ARG A 129 -6.13 14.73 -4.00
N ARG A 130 -6.64 13.49 -4.06
CA ARG A 130 -5.84 12.30 -4.35
C ARG A 130 -5.20 12.35 -5.74
N TYR A 131 -5.90 12.85 -6.75
CA TYR A 131 -5.33 13.08 -8.08
C TYR A 131 -4.22 14.14 -8.06
N ASN A 132 -4.31 15.14 -7.19
CA ASN A 132 -3.23 16.13 -7.02
C ASN A 132 -1.98 15.50 -6.40
N VAL A 133 -2.13 14.62 -5.41
CA VAL A 133 -1.01 13.85 -4.83
C VAL A 133 -0.36 12.99 -5.89
N LEU A 134 -1.17 12.25 -6.66
CA LEU A 134 -0.71 11.42 -7.76
C LEU A 134 0.14 12.22 -8.76
N LYS A 135 -0.35 13.38 -9.21
CA LYS A 135 0.38 14.28 -10.12
C LYS A 135 1.70 14.76 -9.52
N ASP A 136 1.67 15.25 -8.28
CA ASP A 136 2.88 15.77 -7.64
C ASP A 136 3.93 14.67 -7.36
N GLN A 137 3.53 13.40 -7.15
CA GLN A 137 4.47 12.29 -7.07
C GLN A 137 5.05 11.91 -8.44
N LEU A 138 4.23 11.89 -9.50
CA LEU A 138 4.73 11.69 -10.88
C LEU A 138 5.75 12.76 -11.27
N ASP A 139 5.49 14.03 -10.95
CA ASP A 139 6.44 15.12 -11.19
C ASP A 139 7.78 14.87 -10.47
N LEU A 140 7.76 14.33 -9.24
CA LEU A 140 8.99 13.97 -8.52
C LEU A 140 9.74 12.83 -9.22
N TYR A 141 9.04 11.79 -9.64
CA TYR A 141 9.65 10.62 -10.27
C TYR A 141 10.23 10.97 -11.64
N ASP A 142 9.54 11.82 -12.41
CA ASP A 142 10.00 12.27 -13.73
C ASP A 142 11.29 13.09 -13.64
N ASN A 143 11.35 14.03 -12.69
CA ASN A 143 12.55 14.85 -12.44
C ASN A 143 13.80 13.99 -12.15
N ASP A 144 13.62 12.85 -11.48
CA ASP A 144 14.71 11.92 -11.14
C ASP A 144 14.84 10.75 -12.11
N ARG A 145 14.04 10.71 -13.17
CA ARG A 145 13.96 9.60 -14.14
C ARG A 145 13.74 8.23 -13.46
N LEU A 146 12.98 8.24 -12.36
CA LEU A 146 12.68 7.07 -11.57
C LEU A 146 11.62 6.21 -12.26
N SER A 147 11.93 4.92 -12.44
CA SER A 147 10.94 3.95 -12.93
C SER A 147 10.08 3.42 -11.79
N TRP A 148 8.80 3.12 -12.06
CA TRP A 148 7.84 2.80 -11.03
C TRP A 148 6.73 1.85 -11.48
N SER A 149 6.09 1.18 -10.51
CA SER A 149 4.81 0.48 -10.66
C SER A 149 3.79 1.05 -9.67
N ILE A 150 2.62 1.45 -10.19
CA ILE A 150 1.53 1.95 -9.36
C ILE A 150 0.74 0.78 -8.75
N TRP A 151 0.45 0.87 -7.46
CA TRP A 151 -0.49 -0.01 -6.80
C TRP A 151 -1.90 0.59 -6.94
N LEU A 152 -2.86 -0.09 -7.57
CA LEU A 152 -2.78 -1.38 -8.23
C LEU A 152 -3.65 -1.40 -9.50
N TYR A 153 -3.61 -2.51 -10.24
CA TYR A 153 -4.42 -2.62 -11.46
C TYR A 153 -5.93 -2.77 -11.17
N LYS A 154 -6.34 -3.78 -10.37
CA LYS A 154 -7.75 -4.15 -10.18
C LYS A 154 -8.10 -4.52 -8.74
N ASP A 155 -9.15 -3.91 -8.19
CA ASP A 155 -9.76 -4.31 -6.91
C ASP A 155 -11.31 -4.24 -6.93
N ILE A 156 -11.95 -4.19 -5.77
CA ILE A 156 -13.40 -4.09 -5.59
C ILE A 156 -13.92 -2.65 -5.42
N GLY A 157 -13.10 -1.63 -5.71
CA GLY A 157 -13.53 -0.23 -5.78
C GLY A 157 -12.66 0.78 -5.06
N PHE A 158 -11.50 0.42 -4.49
CA PHE A 158 -10.81 1.28 -3.54
C PHE A 158 -9.62 2.07 -4.12
N GLN A 159 -8.62 1.41 -4.67
CA GLN A 159 -7.37 1.99 -5.17
C GLN A 159 -7.15 1.74 -6.66
N GLY A 160 -7.65 0.62 -7.19
CA GLY A 160 -7.34 0.12 -8.52
C GLY A 160 -7.62 1.09 -9.68
N MET A 161 -6.81 0.98 -10.75
CA MET A 161 -7.04 1.61 -12.06
C MET A 161 -8.35 1.17 -12.69
N VAL A 162 -8.71 -0.10 -12.48
CA VAL A 162 -10.04 -0.65 -12.74
C VAL A 162 -10.57 -1.26 -11.45
N HIS A 163 -11.88 -1.42 -11.37
CA HIS A 163 -12.49 -2.12 -10.24
C HIS A 163 -13.74 -2.88 -10.67
N VAL A 164 -14.06 -3.92 -9.92
CA VAL A 164 -15.27 -4.72 -10.14
C VAL A 164 -16.50 -3.80 -10.11
N SER A 165 -17.40 -3.94 -11.08
CA SER A 165 -18.65 -3.17 -11.08
C SER A 165 -19.53 -3.56 -9.89
N PRO A 166 -20.12 -2.60 -9.15
CA PRO A 166 -21.07 -2.88 -8.07
C PRO A 166 -22.31 -3.68 -8.52
N SER A 167 -22.60 -3.72 -9.82
CA SER A 167 -23.74 -4.46 -10.38
C SER A 167 -23.50 -5.97 -10.53
N THR A 168 -22.26 -6.44 -10.36
CA THR A 168 -21.87 -7.85 -10.51
C THR A 168 -22.34 -8.71 -9.35
N SER A 169 -22.45 -10.03 -9.56
CA SER A 169 -22.98 -10.96 -8.57
C SER A 169 -22.13 -11.03 -7.30
N TYR A 170 -20.79 -11.01 -7.42
CA TYR A 170 -19.90 -10.97 -6.25
C TYR A 170 -20.10 -9.72 -5.40
N MET A 171 -20.21 -8.55 -6.04
CA MET A 171 -20.40 -7.29 -5.32
C MET A 171 -21.77 -7.22 -4.68
N LYS A 172 -22.83 -7.64 -5.38
CA LYS A 172 -24.18 -7.70 -4.82
C LYS A 172 -24.27 -8.66 -3.64
N LEU A 173 -23.74 -9.87 -3.75
CA LEU A 173 -23.74 -10.85 -2.67
C LEU A 173 -23.21 -10.27 -1.36
N LEU A 174 -22.04 -9.62 -1.40
CA LEU A 174 -21.39 -9.09 -0.20
C LEU A 174 -21.92 -7.72 0.25
N THR A 175 -22.54 -6.96 -0.65
CA THR A 175 -23.16 -5.67 -0.33
C THR A 175 -24.55 -5.88 0.27
N ASP A 176 -25.37 -6.72 -0.36
CA ASP A 176 -26.75 -7.00 0.03
C ASP A 176 -26.82 -7.77 1.35
N SER A 177 -25.81 -8.61 1.65
CA SER A 177 -25.66 -9.25 2.96
C SER A 177 -25.22 -8.27 4.07
N GLY A 178 -24.82 -7.05 3.70
CA GLY A 178 -24.26 -6.06 4.61
C GLY A 178 -22.81 -6.35 5.04
N PHE A 179 -22.17 -7.37 4.48
CA PHE A 179 -20.83 -7.79 4.90
C PHE A 179 -19.77 -6.72 4.60
N LEU A 180 -19.80 -6.08 3.42
CA LEU A 180 -18.85 -4.99 3.10
C LEU A 180 -19.06 -3.76 3.99
N ALA A 181 -20.31 -3.39 4.28
CA ALA A 181 -20.61 -2.29 5.20
C ALA A 181 -20.14 -2.60 6.62
N LYS A 182 -20.28 -3.85 7.07
CA LYS A 182 -19.72 -4.35 8.33
C LYS A 182 -18.20 -4.22 8.34
N LYS A 183 -17.50 -4.70 7.30
CA LYS A 183 -16.04 -4.60 7.19
C LYS A 183 -15.56 -3.15 7.22
N TYR A 184 -16.21 -2.26 6.49
CA TYR A 184 -15.90 -0.83 6.48
C TYR A 184 -16.08 -0.20 7.87
N ARG A 185 -17.24 -0.41 8.51
CA ARG A 185 -17.53 0.12 9.86
C ARG A 185 -16.56 -0.41 10.92
N LEU A 186 -16.23 -1.70 10.87
CA LEU A 186 -15.27 -2.31 11.79
C LEU A 186 -13.82 -1.95 11.45
N ALA A 187 -13.60 -1.43 10.24
CA ALA A 187 -12.31 -0.98 9.75
C ALA A 187 -11.23 -2.08 9.88
N VAL A 188 -11.63 -3.31 9.58
CA VAL A 188 -10.85 -4.53 9.74
C VAL A 188 -9.72 -4.64 8.72
N ASP A 189 -9.95 -4.19 7.49
CA ASP A 189 -8.93 -4.18 6.45
C ASP A 189 -7.94 -3.06 6.77
N SER A 190 -6.69 -3.40 7.11
CA SER A 190 -5.78 -2.37 7.62
C SER A 190 -5.38 -1.33 6.57
N TRP A 191 -5.43 -1.69 5.28
CA TRP A 191 -5.01 -0.83 4.19
C TRP A 191 -6.00 0.32 3.98
N GLY A 192 -5.57 1.55 4.24
CA GLY A 192 -6.36 2.75 4.03
C GLY A 192 -7.63 2.88 4.87
N ALA A 193 -7.80 2.11 5.94
CA ALA A 193 -8.97 2.20 6.80
C ALA A 193 -8.95 3.37 7.79
N THR A 194 -10.14 3.93 8.02
CA THR A 194 -10.45 4.88 9.10
C THR A 194 -11.16 4.14 10.22
N ASP A 195 -10.69 4.30 11.46
CA ASP A 195 -11.23 3.61 12.64
C ASP A 195 -12.32 4.38 13.39
N THR A 196 -12.77 5.54 12.88
CA THR A 196 -13.68 6.46 13.59
C THR A 196 -14.87 5.78 14.26
N ALA A 197 -15.52 4.83 13.59
CA ALA A 197 -16.71 4.13 14.10
C ALA A 197 -16.41 3.15 15.26
N VAL A 198 -15.16 2.70 15.41
CA VAL A 198 -14.75 1.71 16.42
C VAL A 198 -13.60 2.19 17.31
N LYS A 199 -13.15 3.43 17.13
CA LYS A 199 -12.02 4.02 17.85
C LYS A 199 -12.16 3.89 19.37
N HIS A 200 -13.37 4.14 19.88
CA HIS A 200 -13.71 4.03 21.30
C HIS A 200 -13.50 2.61 21.90
N VAL A 201 -13.45 1.57 21.07
CA VAL A 201 -13.19 0.18 21.51
C VAL A 201 -11.69 -0.06 21.74
N TYR A 202 -10.83 0.54 20.93
CA TYR A 202 -9.39 0.29 20.94
C TYR A 202 -8.60 1.34 21.75
N ASP A 203 -9.13 2.55 21.89
CA ASP A 203 -8.54 3.61 22.70
C ASP A 203 -8.23 3.20 24.15
N PRO A 204 -9.08 2.44 24.87
CA PRO A 204 -8.74 1.95 26.22
C PRO A 204 -7.46 1.11 26.25
N ILE A 205 -7.22 0.26 25.25
CA ILE A 205 -6.02 -0.57 25.15
C ILE A 205 -4.79 0.30 24.87
N ILE A 206 -4.92 1.25 23.93
CA ILE A 206 -3.87 2.21 23.60
C ILE A 206 -3.50 3.05 24.84
N ASN A 207 -4.50 3.52 25.58
CA ASN A 207 -4.31 4.34 26.77
C ASN A 207 -3.68 3.55 27.92
N LEU A 208 -4.11 2.30 28.13
CA LEU A 208 -3.49 1.40 29.11
C LEU A 208 -1.98 1.24 28.83
N ILE A 209 -1.60 0.95 27.58
CA ILE A 209 -0.18 0.83 27.20
C ILE A 209 0.57 2.14 27.46
N LYS A 210 -0.02 3.28 27.11
CA LYS A 210 0.63 4.58 27.32
C LYS A 210 0.77 4.95 28.80
N GLN A 211 -0.18 4.56 29.65
CA GLN A 211 -0.19 4.83 31.08
C GLN A 211 0.79 3.92 31.84
N GLU A 212 0.77 2.62 31.57
CA GLU A 212 1.59 1.62 32.27
C GLU A 212 3.03 1.54 31.73
N VAL A 213 3.25 1.97 30.49
CA VAL A 213 4.58 2.13 29.88
C VAL A 213 4.77 3.61 29.54
N PRO A 214 5.01 4.48 30.54
CA PRO A 214 5.01 5.93 30.32
C PRO A 214 6.21 6.41 29.50
N LYS A 215 7.34 5.70 29.59
CA LYS A 215 8.57 5.99 28.85
C LYS A 215 8.37 5.66 27.37
N GLU A 216 8.51 6.66 26.49
CA GLU A 216 8.18 6.50 25.07
C GLU A 216 9.08 5.50 24.36
N GLU A 217 10.37 5.49 24.70
CA GLU A 217 11.37 4.60 24.09
C GLU A 217 11.04 3.13 24.32
N ASP A 218 10.46 2.79 25.48
CA ASP A 218 10.09 1.41 25.83
C ASP A 218 8.88 0.91 25.02
N ARG A 219 8.19 1.81 24.31
CA ARG A 219 7.07 1.50 23.40
C ARG A 219 7.49 1.41 21.93
N GLN A 220 8.75 1.72 21.61
CA GLN A 220 9.28 1.75 20.23
C GLN A 220 9.65 0.34 19.76
N LEU A 221 8.65 -0.53 19.64
CA LEU A 221 8.82 -1.88 19.15
C LEU A 221 8.92 -1.89 17.62
N TYR A 222 9.95 -2.55 17.07
CA TYR A 222 10.11 -2.75 15.62
C TYR A 222 8.80 -3.25 14.98
N PRO A 223 8.33 -2.68 13.85
CA PRO A 223 9.01 -1.71 12.96
C PRO A 223 8.70 -0.23 13.26
N TYR A 224 9.05 0.28 14.44
CA TYR A 224 9.00 1.73 14.73
C TYR A 224 9.92 2.52 13.75
N PRO A 225 9.52 3.72 13.27
CA PRO A 225 8.31 4.48 13.61
C PRO A 225 7.08 4.16 12.75
N ILE A 226 7.17 3.17 11.84
CA ILE A 226 6.04 2.79 10.97
C ILE A 226 4.90 2.24 11.82
N TRP A 227 5.21 1.40 12.81
CA TRP A 227 4.24 0.96 13.82
C TRP A 227 4.44 1.69 15.14
N ARG A 228 3.67 2.76 15.34
CA ARG A 228 3.45 3.35 16.68
C ARG A 228 2.48 2.48 17.47
N VAL A 229 2.28 2.81 18.76
CA VAL A 229 1.37 2.08 19.66
C VAL A 229 -0.02 1.91 19.05
N GLU A 230 -0.56 2.98 18.46
CA GLU A 230 -1.88 2.98 17.84
C GLU A 230 -1.95 1.99 16.66
N GLU A 231 -0.97 2.03 15.77
CA GLU A 231 -0.94 1.13 14.60
C GLU A 231 -0.67 -0.32 15.04
N ARG A 232 0.16 -0.54 16.06
CA ARG A 232 0.39 -1.88 16.63
C ARG A 232 -0.91 -2.47 17.19
N VAL A 233 -1.67 -1.70 17.97
CA VAL A 233 -2.98 -2.13 18.47
C VAL A 233 -3.94 -2.35 17.30
N ALA A 234 -3.98 -1.46 16.32
CA ALA A 234 -4.83 -1.61 15.14
C ALA A 234 -4.51 -2.88 14.35
N ARG A 235 -3.24 -3.23 14.16
CA ARG A 235 -2.82 -4.44 13.44
C ARG A 235 -3.17 -5.70 14.21
N LEU A 236 -2.77 -5.77 15.49
CA LEU A 236 -2.93 -6.99 16.28
C LEU A 236 -4.39 -7.25 16.67
N ALA A 237 -5.11 -6.23 17.13
CA ALA A 237 -6.47 -6.39 17.63
C ALA A 237 -7.53 -6.23 16.53
N ARG A 238 -7.50 -5.12 15.80
CA ARG A 238 -8.56 -4.81 14.83
C ARG A 238 -8.39 -5.55 13.51
N ALA A 239 -7.19 -5.62 12.96
CA ALA A 239 -6.97 -6.25 11.65
C ALA A 239 -6.81 -7.77 11.74
N ASN A 240 -6.01 -8.26 12.70
CA ASN A 240 -5.77 -9.69 12.87
C ASN A 240 -6.85 -10.35 13.71
N LEU A 241 -6.94 -10.07 15.01
CA LEU A 241 -7.87 -10.78 15.91
C LEU A 241 -9.32 -10.69 15.45
N LEU A 242 -9.84 -9.49 15.18
CA LEU A 242 -11.21 -9.36 14.66
C LEU A 242 -11.34 -9.92 13.23
N GLY A 243 -10.31 -9.77 12.39
CA GLY A 243 -10.28 -10.31 11.04
C GLY A 243 -10.45 -11.83 11.01
N GLU A 244 -9.79 -12.56 11.91
CA GLU A 244 -9.87 -14.02 12.03
C GLU A 244 -11.32 -14.50 12.19
N PHE A 245 -12.13 -13.83 13.01
CA PHE A 245 -13.55 -14.17 13.18
C PHE A 245 -14.39 -13.89 11.94
N LEU A 246 -14.02 -12.90 11.13
CA LEU A 246 -14.75 -12.55 9.91
C LEU A 246 -14.43 -13.46 8.72
N VAL A 247 -13.35 -14.25 8.76
CA VAL A 247 -12.98 -15.15 7.65
C VAL A 247 -14.06 -16.20 7.39
N MET A 248 -14.52 -16.89 8.44
CA MET A 248 -15.56 -17.91 8.28
C MET A 248 -16.92 -17.30 7.97
N GLU A 249 -17.23 -16.13 8.53
CA GLU A 249 -18.45 -15.40 8.18
C GLU A 249 -18.47 -14.99 6.70
N TRP A 250 -17.33 -14.55 6.14
CA TRP A 250 -17.19 -14.33 4.71
C TRP A 250 -17.39 -15.64 3.93
N ALA A 251 -16.73 -16.72 4.33
CA ALA A 251 -16.78 -18.02 3.63
C ALA A 251 -18.20 -18.63 3.57
N GLU A 252 -19.02 -18.42 4.61
CA GLU A 252 -20.40 -18.94 4.65
C GLU A 252 -21.30 -18.34 3.55
N HIS A 253 -20.95 -17.21 2.95
CA HIS A 253 -21.68 -16.64 1.81
C HIS A 253 -21.65 -17.54 0.56
N PHE A 254 -20.66 -18.43 0.47
CA PHE A 254 -20.46 -19.33 -0.68
C PHE A 254 -20.96 -20.76 -0.42
N LYS A 255 -21.43 -21.03 0.80
CA LYS A 255 -21.80 -22.38 1.20
C LYS A 255 -23.09 -22.84 0.55
N GLY A 256 -23.05 -24.04 -0.02
CA GLY A 256 -24.20 -24.63 -0.72
C GLY A 256 -24.36 -24.14 -2.16
N MET A 257 -23.49 -23.24 -2.63
CA MET A 257 -23.43 -22.89 -4.04
C MET A 257 -22.85 -24.03 -4.87
N ASP A 258 -23.37 -24.22 -6.07
CA ASP A 258 -22.79 -25.12 -7.06
C ASP A 258 -21.66 -24.46 -7.86
N GLU A 259 -21.01 -25.25 -8.73
CA GLU A 259 -19.89 -24.77 -9.55
C GLU A 259 -20.31 -23.64 -10.50
N ALA A 260 -21.53 -23.66 -11.04
CA ALA A 260 -22.01 -22.64 -11.96
C ALA A 260 -22.28 -21.30 -11.25
N GLU A 261 -22.80 -21.35 -10.03
CA GLU A 261 -22.98 -20.17 -9.17
C GLU A 261 -21.63 -19.56 -8.76
N LEU A 262 -20.66 -20.39 -8.36
CA LEU A 262 -19.31 -19.93 -8.03
C LEU A 262 -18.60 -19.33 -9.25
N GLU A 263 -18.77 -19.94 -10.43
CA GLU A 263 -18.25 -19.41 -11.69
C GLU A 263 -18.88 -18.05 -12.05
N ASP A 264 -20.17 -17.84 -11.81
CA ASP A 264 -20.81 -16.53 -12.00
C ASP A 264 -20.21 -15.46 -11.07
N LEU A 265 -19.96 -15.81 -9.80
CA LEU A 265 -19.28 -14.91 -8.87
C LEU A 265 -17.85 -14.60 -9.34
N ALA A 266 -17.09 -15.60 -9.79
CA ALA A 266 -15.74 -15.41 -10.31
C ALA A 266 -15.72 -14.51 -11.56
N LYS A 267 -16.72 -14.65 -12.45
CA LYS A 267 -16.90 -13.81 -13.64
C LYS A 267 -17.07 -12.33 -13.33
N SER A 268 -17.46 -11.97 -12.11
CA SER A 268 -17.49 -10.58 -11.65
C SER A 268 -16.13 -9.88 -11.84
N PHE A 269 -15.03 -10.63 -11.80
CA PHE A 269 -13.67 -10.10 -11.94
C PHE A 269 -13.15 -10.06 -13.39
N LEU A 270 -13.95 -10.47 -14.39
CA LEU A 270 -13.60 -10.31 -15.80
C LEU A 270 -13.47 -8.83 -16.18
N PHE A 271 -12.63 -8.55 -17.17
CA PHE A 271 -12.31 -7.18 -17.56
C PHE A 271 -13.55 -6.43 -18.08
N GLU A 272 -14.42 -7.08 -18.86
CA GLU A 272 -15.68 -6.50 -19.34
C GLU A 272 -16.68 -6.18 -18.21
N ASN A 273 -16.50 -6.75 -17.02
CA ASN A 273 -17.32 -6.53 -15.83
C ASN A 273 -16.70 -5.52 -14.86
N CYS A 274 -15.57 -4.93 -15.23
CA CYS A 274 -14.89 -3.89 -14.47
C CYS A 274 -15.23 -2.49 -14.97
N LEU A 275 -15.26 -1.53 -14.06
CA LEU A 275 -15.31 -0.09 -14.34
C LEU A 275 -13.90 0.49 -14.28
N LYS A 276 -13.68 1.58 -15.02
CA LYS A 276 -12.42 2.32 -15.02
C LYS A 276 -12.47 3.45 -13.98
N ARG A 277 -11.35 3.67 -13.30
CA ARG A 277 -11.17 4.87 -12.48
C ARG A 277 -10.72 6.03 -13.34
N GLU A 278 -11.69 6.72 -13.94
CA GLU A 278 -11.45 7.75 -14.97
C GLU A 278 -10.44 8.82 -14.54
N GLY A 279 -10.54 9.35 -13.32
CA GLY A 279 -9.61 10.39 -12.86
C GLY A 279 -8.16 9.91 -12.73
N LEU A 280 -7.94 8.72 -12.15
CA LEU A 280 -6.62 8.09 -12.05
C LEU A 280 -6.06 7.82 -13.44
N ASN A 281 -6.83 7.13 -14.27
CA ASN A 281 -6.40 6.72 -15.61
C ASN A 281 -6.13 7.93 -16.51
N LYS A 282 -6.90 9.02 -16.36
CA LYS A 282 -6.64 10.28 -17.05
C LYS A 282 -5.26 10.84 -16.69
N VAL A 283 -4.93 10.94 -15.39
CA VAL A 283 -3.62 11.43 -14.96
C VAL A 283 -2.47 10.55 -15.50
N LEU A 284 -2.61 9.22 -15.41
CA LEU A 284 -1.58 8.30 -15.91
C LEU A 284 -1.41 8.37 -17.43
N THR A 285 -2.51 8.53 -18.17
CA THR A 285 -2.47 8.65 -19.64
C THR A 285 -1.86 9.98 -20.09
N GLU A 286 -2.23 11.08 -19.41
CA GLU A 286 -1.63 12.41 -19.63
C GLU A 286 -0.12 12.37 -19.37
N TYR A 287 0.31 11.75 -18.27
CA TYR A 287 1.72 11.56 -17.94
C TYR A 287 2.46 10.73 -19.00
N ALA A 288 1.91 9.58 -19.40
CA ALA A 288 2.55 8.70 -20.39
C ALA A 288 2.76 9.40 -21.75
N ALA A 289 1.80 10.23 -22.18
CA ALA A 289 1.93 11.00 -23.41
C ALA A 289 3.04 12.05 -23.33
N GLN A 290 3.22 12.68 -22.15
CA GLN A 290 4.30 13.64 -21.91
C GLN A 290 5.66 12.94 -21.89
N ALA A 291 5.78 11.84 -21.15
CA ALA A 291 7.02 11.05 -21.05
C ALA A 291 7.49 10.49 -22.40
N ALA A 292 6.57 10.15 -23.31
CA ALA A 292 6.91 9.68 -24.65
C ALA A 292 7.36 10.80 -25.62
N SER A 293 7.14 12.07 -25.26
CA SER A 293 7.46 13.24 -26.09
C SER A 293 8.85 13.84 -25.80
N VAL A 294 9.56 13.30 -24.79
CA VAL A 294 10.90 13.71 -24.33
C VAL A 294 11.93 12.68 -24.77
#